data_AF-A0A3P7ZKF6-F1
#
_entry.id   AF-A0A3P7ZKF6-F1
#
_cell.length_a   1.000
_cell.length_b   1.000
_cell.length_c   1.000
_cell.angle_alpha   90.00
_cell.angle_beta   90.00
_cell.angle_gamma   90.00
#
_symmetry.space_group_name_H-M   'P 1'
#
loop_
_entity.id
_entity.type
_entity.pdbx_description
1 polymer ?
#
loop_
_entity_poly.entity_id
_entity_poly.type
_entity_poly.pdbx_seq_one_letter_code
_entity_poly.pdbx_strand_id
1 'polypeptide(L)'
;MTGFSLPMILAILLLPAAATALCSDTDSCISRVREIVAAPRKFWFGEQRRSLCLGRNADPIECFGPTHLSAFHSIGSRLFRVRTYHAAYLRNLQVFPRVTFRAHSGEYRACDHDFRAGNGSVHIVEADPDMPPVAPYFLRSKPEITWQGLQYDDEFTIAIIDVGFGTLNYLLSGFPHNPKVLHDYEPSENFRPEPNPMAVVVFRKAKTSALQIGRANDFDISKFMLDNELADDRTCAWNC
;
A
#
# COMPACT_ATOMS: atom_id res chain seq x y z
N MET A 1 -57.77 -13.20 36.56
CA MET A 1 -57.53 -12.34 35.38
C MET A 1 -56.58 -11.25 35.84
N THR A 2 -55.26 -11.47 35.73
CA THR A 2 -54.35 -10.87 34.72
C THR A 2 -54.30 -9.33 34.85
N GLY A 3 -53.16 -8.66 35.04
CA GLY A 3 -51.83 -9.06 34.60
C GLY A 3 -50.69 -8.30 35.28
N PHE A 4 -49.51 -8.85 35.03
CA PHE A 4 -48.20 -8.34 35.35
C PHE A 4 -47.90 -7.06 34.57
N SER A 5 -47.31 -6.07 35.23
CA SER A 5 -46.60 -4.96 34.59
C SER A 5 -45.12 -5.05 34.97
N LEU A 6 -44.28 -5.40 34.00
CA LEU A 6 -42.83 -5.22 34.06
C LEU A 6 -42.37 -4.38 32.84
N PRO A 7 -41.28 -3.62 32.99
CA PRO A 7 -40.99 -2.41 32.24
C PRO A 7 -40.30 -2.68 30.90
N MET A 8 -40.62 -1.89 29.88
CA MET A 8 -39.88 -1.88 28.64
C MET A 8 -38.74 -0.86 28.74
N ILE A 9 -37.59 -1.30 29.27
CA ILE A 9 -36.33 -0.56 29.19
C ILE A 9 -35.80 -0.74 27.77
N LEU A 10 -35.87 0.32 26.97
CA LEU A 10 -35.29 0.38 25.63
C LEU A 10 -33.77 0.55 25.76
N ALA A 11 -33.03 -0.56 25.78
CA ALA A 11 -31.57 -0.54 25.68
C ALA A 11 -31.17 -0.22 24.23
N ILE A 12 -30.84 1.04 23.96
CA ILE A 12 -30.16 1.45 22.74
C ILE A 12 -28.72 0.92 22.83
N LEU A 13 -28.46 -0.23 22.21
CA LEU A 13 -27.12 -0.75 21.97
C LEU A 13 -26.40 0.17 20.99
N LEU A 14 -25.72 1.18 21.54
CA LEU A 14 -24.62 1.89 20.87
C LEU A 14 -23.48 0.87 20.69
N LEU A 15 -23.49 0.17 19.56
CA LEU A 15 -22.31 -0.55 19.10
C LEU A 15 -21.21 0.50 18.88
N PRO A 16 -20.06 0.42 19.57
CA PRO A 16 -18.94 1.27 19.23
C PRO A 16 -18.55 0.89 17.79
N ALA A 17 -18.47 1.89 16.93
CA ALA A 17 -17.76 1.76 15.67
C ALA A 17 -16.38 1.23 16.04
N ALA A 18 -16.14 -0.06 15.78
CA ALA A 18 -14.82 -0.63 15.88
C ALA A 18 -13.99 0.12 14.84
N ALA A 19 -13.23 1.10 15.30
CA ALA A 19 -12.00 1.47 14.63
C ALA A 19 -11.28 0.14 14.44
N THR A 20 -11.22 -0.36 13.22
CA THR A 20 -10.50 -1.58 12.88
C THR A 20 -9.06 -1.29 13.25
N ALA A 21 -8.68 -1.81 14.40
CA ALA A 21 -7.38 -1.61 14.98
C ALA A 21 -6.33 -2.15 14.00
N LEU A 22 -5.21 -1.45 13.95
CA LEU A 22 -3.93 -2.00 13.54
C LEU A 22 -3.85 -3.48 13.94
N CYS A 23 -3.50 -4.37 13.00
CA CYS A 23 -3.44 -5.82 13.27
C CYS A 23 -2.91 -6.16 14.67
N SER A 24 -3.57 -7.11 15.34
CA SER A 24 -3.19 -7.55 16.69
C SER A 24 -1.76 -8.10 16.78
N ASP A 25 -1.27 -8.67 15.68
CA ASP A 25 0.04 -9.31 15.55
C ASP A 25 0.48 -9.38 14.08
N THR A 26 1.78 -9.64 13.86
CA THR A 26 2.40 -9.69 12.53
C THR A 26 1.82 -10.79 11.64
N ASP A 27 1.49 -11.96 12.19
CA ASP A 27 1.00 -13.10 11.39
C ASP A 27 -0.41 -12.83 10.85
N SER A 28 -1.29 -12.25 11.68
CA SER A 28 -2.61 -11.79 11.28
C SER A 28 -2.52 -10.77 10.13
N CYS A 29 -1.58 -9.83 10.23
CA CYS A 29 -1.35 -8.82 9.20
C CYS A 29 -0.83 -9.41 7.89
N ILE A 30 0.13 -10.35 7.98
CA ILE A 30 0.66 -11.08 6.83
C ILE A 30 -0.44 -11.90 6.16
N SER A 31 -1.31 -12.55 6.93
CA SER A 31 -2.48 -13.27 6.40
C SER A 31 -3.38 -12.31 5.63
N ARG A 32 -3.64 -11.13 6.19
CA ARG A 32 -4.51 -10.15 5.55
C ARG A 32 -3.94 -9.57 4.25
N VAL A 33 -2.64 -9.31 4.23
CA VAL A 33 -1.93 -8.97 2.98
C VAL A 33 -2.14 -10.06 1.94
N ARG A 34 -1.93 -11.34 2.28
CA ARG A 34 -2.08 -12.46 1.33
C ARG A 34 -3.47 -12.50 0.68
N GLU A 35 -4.51 -12.15 1.42
CA GLU A 35 -5.87 -12.05 0.90
C GLU A 35 -6.03 -10.86 -0.05
N ILE A 36 -5.59 -9.67 0.36
CA ILE A 36 -5.76 -8.43 -0.39
C ILE A 36 -4.95 -8.45 -1.70
N VAL A 37 -3.74 -9.01 -1.69
CA VAL A 37 -2.90 -9.01 -2.89
C VAL A 37 -3.50 -9.84 -4.03
N ALA A 38 -4.39 -10.78 -3.70
CA ALA A 38 -5.10 -11.61 -4.66
C ALA A 38 -6.43 -11.00 -5.12
N ALA A 39 -6.94 -9.95 -4.46
CA ALA A 39 -8.27 -9.38 -4.72
C ALA A 39 -8.31 -8.61 -6.06
N PRO A 40 -9.08 -9.06 -7.07
CA PRO A 40 -9.04 -8.47 -8.41
C PRO A 40 -10.02 -7.30 -8.62
N ARG A 41 -10.88 -7.01 -7.62
CA ARG A 41 -11.96 -6.01 -7.69
C ARG A 41 -11.83 -4.88 -6.66
N LYS A 42 -10.79 -4.90 -5.81
CA LYS A 42 -10.62 -3.95 -4.70
C LYS A 42 -10.10 -2.58 -5.16
N PHE A 43 -9.37 -2.52 -6.27
CA PHE A 43 -8.64 -1.33 -6.74
C PHE A 43 -9.11 -0.89 -8.13
N TRP A 44 -8.76 0.33 -8.53
CA TRP A 44 -9.20 0.92 -9.81
C TRP A 44 -8.84 0.09 -11.05
N PHE A 45 -7.81 -0.74 -10.98
CA PHE A 45 -7.36 -1.59 -12.07
C PHE A 45 -8.00 -3.00 -12.07
N GLY A 46 -7.57 -3.84 -13.02
CA GLY A 46 -8.05 -5.22 -13.12
C GLY A 46 -9.50 -5.28 -13.55
N GLU A 47 -10.33 -5.98 -12.79
CA GLU A 47 -11.74 -6.19 -13.15
C GLU A 47 -12.55 -4.88 -13.16
N GLN A 48 -12.20 -3.93 -12.29
CA GLN A 48 -12.82 -2.60 -12.23
C GLN A 48 -12.59 -1.84 -13.54
N ARG A 49 -11.32 -1.57 -13.90
CA ARG A 49 -10.96 -0.97 -15.19
C ARG A 49 -11.51 -1.75 -16.39
N ARG A 50 -11.43 -3.08 -16.37
CA ARG A 50 -11.95 -3.91 -17.47
C ARG A 50 -13.44 -3.68 -17.68
N SER A 51 -14.22 -3.62 -16.61
CA SER A 51 -15.66 -3.40 -16.70
C SER A 51 -16.02 -2.01 -17.26
N LEU A 52 -15.26 -0.98 -16.89
CA LEU A 52 -15.47 0.39 -17.33
C LEU A 52 -15.00 0.64 -18.78
N CYS A 53 -13.92 -0.02 -19.19
CA CYS A 53 -13.18 0.32 -20.41
C CYS A 53 -13.44 -0.55 -21.64
N LEU A 54 -14.37 -1.51 -21.57
CA LEU A 54 -14.71 -2.38 -22.71
C LEU A 54 -15.77 -1.77 -23.67
N GLY A 55 -16.30 -0.58 -23.39
CA GLY A 55 -17.34 0.08 -24.18
C GLY A 55 -16.82 1.09 -25.21
N ARG A 56 -17.62 1.37 -26.26
CA ARG A 56 -17.33 2.41 -27.27
C ARG A 56 -17.33 3.84 -26.70
N ASN A 57 -18.03 4.05 -25.58
CA ASN A 57 -18.17 5.36 -24.91
C ASN A 57 -17.39 5.40 -23.59
N ALA A 58 -16.34 4.59 -23.45
CA ALA A 58 -15.53 4.59 -22.24
C ALA A 58 -14.80 5.94 -22.10
N ASP A 59 -14.86 6.53 -20.90
CA ASP A 59 -14.18 7.79 -20.62
C ASP A 59 -12.66 7.58 -20.71
N PRO A 60 -11.94 8.33 -21.56
CA PRO A 60 -10.48 8.19 -21.70
C PRO A 60 -9.72 8.44 -20.39
N ILE A 61 -10.21 9.33 -19.53
CA ILE A 61 -9.65 9.62 -18.20
C ILE A 61 -9.89 8.42 -17.30
N GLU A 62 -11.12 7.89 -17.26
CA GLU A 62 -11.42 6.68 -16.49
C GLU A 62 -10.74 5.41 -17.03
N CYS A 63 -10.22 5.45 -18.25
CA CYS A 63 -9.46 4.35 -18.83
C CYS A 63 -7.96 4.59 -18.89
N PHE A 64 -7.49 5.76 -18.49
CA PHE A 64 -6.07 6.10 -18.47
C PHE A 64 -5.30 5.20 -17.51
N GLY A 65 -4.15 4.72 -17.96
CA GLY A 65 -3.24 3.94 -17.15
C GLY A 65 -2.26 3.15 -18.01
N PRO A 66 -1.15 2.68 -17.44
CA PRO A 66 -0.09 2.00 -18.16
C PRO A 66 -0.63 0.80 -18.96
N THR A 67 -0.43 0.84 -20.28
CA THR A 67 -0.91 -0.20 -21.21
C THR A 67 -0.21 -1.53 -20.96
N HIS A 68 1.08 -1.49 -20.61
CA HIS A 68 1.88 -2.67 -20.28
C HIS A 68 1.44 -3.36 -18.97
N LEU A 69 0.68 -2.69 -18.10
CA LEU A 69 0.07 -3.28 -16.89
C LEU A 69 -1.39 -3.74 -17.06
N SER A 70 -1.97 -3.55 -18.24
CA SER A 70 -3.40 -3.82 -18.49
C SER A 70 -3.79 -5.29 -18.27
N ALA A 71 -2.86 -6.22 -18.48
CA ALA A 71 -3.08 -7.67 -18.36
C ALA A 71 -3.01 -8.20 -16.92
N PHE A 72 -2.72 -7.36 -15.93
CA PHE A 72 -2.52 -7.76 -14.54
C PHE A 72 -3.64 -7.20 -13.67
N HIS A 73 -4.43 -8.09 -13.07
CA HIS A 73 -5.73 -7.74 -12.48
C HIS A 73 -5.77 -7.67 -10.95
N SER A 74 -4.73 -8.13 -10.26
CA SER A 74 -4.55 -8.02 -8.81
C SER A 74 -3.24 -7.31 -8.47
N ILE A 75 -3.10 -6.86 -7.21
CA ILE A 75 -1.84 -6.29 -6.70
C ILE A 75 -0.68 -7.26 -6.99
N GLY A 76 -0.81 -8.53 -6.59
CA GLY A 76 0.24 -9.53 -6.76
C GLY A 76 0.63 -9.74 -8.23
N SER A 77 -0.36 -9.82 -9.13
CA SER A 77 -0.08 -9.96 -10.56
C SER A 77 0.67 -8.75 -11.14
N ARG A 78 0.35 -7.53 -10.68
CA ARG A 78 0.96 -6.28 -11.15
C ARG A 78 2.38 -6.10 -10.65
N LEU A 79 2.58 -6.27 -9.34
CA LEU A 79 3.89 -6.19 -8.73
C LEU A 79 4.86 -7.15 -9.39
N PHE A 80 4.51 -8.43 -9.43
CA PHE A 80 5.41 -9.47 -9.93
C PHE A 80 5.41 -9.61 -11.47
N ARG A 81 4.60 -8.81 -12.17
CA ARG A 81 4.42 -8.85 -13.63
C ARG A 81 4.05 -10.24 -14.16
N VAL A 82 3.16 -10.94 -13.45
CA VAL A 82 2.68 -12.29 -13.80
C VAL A 82 1.18 -12.32 -14.02
N ARG A 83 0.72 -13.00 -15.08
CA ARG A 83 -0.72 -13.07 -15.41
C ARG A 83 -1.54 -13.83 -14.37
N THR A 84 -0.94 -14.86 -13.77
CA THR A 84 -1.56 -15.69 -12.74
C THR A 84 -0.72 -15.60 -11.48
N TYR A 85 -1.26 -14.90 -10.48
CA TYR A 85 -0.62 -14.77 -9.18
C TYR A 85 -0.83 -16.05 -8.35
N HIS A 86 0.22 -16.47 -7.64
CA HIS A 86 0.17 -17.58 -6.68
C HIS A 86 0.63 -17.10 -5.31
N ALA A 87 0.03 -17.61 -4.23
CA ALA A 87 0.41 -17.25 -2.86
C ALA A 87 1.90 -17.56 -2.55
N ALA A 88 2.52 -18.49 -3.29
CA ALA A 88 3.94 -18.83 -3.17
C ALA A 88 4.89 -17.66 -3.41
N TYR A 89 4.48 -16.62 -4.15
CA TYR A 89 5.26 -15.39 -4.32
C TYR A 89 5.47 -14.64 -2.99
N LEU A 90 4.60 -14.88 -1.99
CA LEU A 90 4.68 -14.30 -0.65
C LEU A 90 5.09 -15.33 0.42
N ARG A 91 5.68 -16.46 0.02
CA ARG A 91 6.11 -17.52 0.98
C ARG A 91 7.15 -17.03 1.98
N ASN A 92 7.98 -16.07 1.57
CA ASN A 92 9.03 -15.48 2.38
C ASN A 92 8.55 -14.21 3.11
N LEU A 93 7.24 -13.97 3.17
CA LEU A 93 6.70 -12.83 3.91
C LEU A 93 6.85 -13.08 5.41
N GLN A 94 7.76 -12.34 6.06
CA GLN A 94 8.12 -12.51 7.49
C GLN A 94 8.08 -11.22 8.29
N VAL A 95 8.18 -10.07 7.62
CA VAL A 95 8.15 -8.76 8.26
C VAL A 95 6.87 -8.06 7.85
N PHE A 96 6.28 -7.33 8.79
CA PHE A 96 5.18 -6.41 8.53
C PHE A 96 5.58 -5.02 9.06
N PRO A 97 5.96 -4.07 8.18
CA PRO A 97 6.38 -2.75 8.59
C PRO A 97 5.17 -1.92 9.02
N ARG A 98 5.27 -1.31 10.21
CA ARG A 98 4.44 -0.18 10.60
C ARG A 98 4.88 1.04 9.82
N VAL A 99 4.00 1.54 8.96
CA VAL A 99 4.24 2.69 8.09
C VAL A 99 3.34 3.83 8.57
N THR A 100 3.95 4.93 9.00
CA THR A 100 3.22 6.08 9.57
C THR A 100 3.50 7.33 8.75
N PHE A 101 2.46 7.95 8.23
CA PHE A 101 2.52 9.26 7.59
C PHE A 101 2.05 10.33 8.57
N ARG A 102 2.78 11.45 8.61
CA ARG A 102 2.43 12.62 9.40
C ARG A 102 2.26 13.79 8.46
N ALA A 103 1.04 14.31 8.38
CA ALA A 103 0.72 15.46 7.54
C ALA A 103 0.13 16.58 8.40
N HIS A 104 0.68 17.79 8.23
CA HIS A 104 0.08 18.98 8.80
C HIS A 104 -1.14 19.39 7.96
N SER A 105 -2.17 19.89 8.63
CA SER A 105 -3.26 20.59 7.96
C SER A 105 -2.72 21.76 7.13
N GLY A 106 -3.39 22.08 6.04
CA GLY A 106 -3.02 23.20 5.19
C GLY A 106 -3.88 23.31 3.96
N GLU A 107 -3.50 24.22 3.07
CA GLU A 107 -4.26 24.55 1.88
C GLU A 107 -3.47 24.17 0.63
N TYR A 108 -4.16 23.74 -0.41
CA TYR A 108 -3.56 23.47 -1.71
C TYR A 108 -4.51 23.90 -2.83
N ARG A 109 -3.94 24.38 -3.93
CA ARG A 109 -4.69 24.76 -5.11
C ARG A 109 -4.66 23.62 -6.13
N ALA A 110 -5.82 23.19 -6.59
CA ALA A 110 -5.96 22.21 -7.66
C ALA A 110 -7.14 22.57 -8.54
N CYS A 111 -7.03 22.32 -9.86
CA CYS A 111 -8.13 22.58 -10.80
C CYS A 111 -8.77 23.97 -10.66
N ASP A 112 -7.96 25.01 -10.44
CA ASP A 112 -8.39 26.41 -10.18
C ASP A 112 -9.27 26.64 -8.93
N HIS A 113 -9.27 25.69 -8.00
CA HIS A 113 -9.94 25.81 -6.70
C HIS A 113 -8.94 25.67 -5.57
N ASP A 114 -9.22 26.39 -4.47
CA ASP A 114 -8.46 26.27 -3.23
C ASP A 114 -9.15 25.26 -2.31
N PHE A 115 -8.40 24.24 -1.89
CA PHE A 115 -8.86 23.18 -1.02
C PHE A 115 -8.17 23.28 0.34
N ARG A 116 -8.93 23.02 1.40
CA ARG A 116 -8.40 22.92 2.77
C ARG A 116 -8.35 21.45 3.15
N ALA A 117 -7.16 20.97 3.50
CA ALA A 117 -6.94 19.61 3.96
C ALA A 117 -6.66 19.60 5.47
N GLY A 118 -7.40 18.75 6.19
CA GLY A 118 -7.32 18.64 7.65
C GLY A 118 -8.16 19.68 8.39
N ASN A 119 -8.13 19.61 9.72
CA ASN A 119 -8.97 20.40 10.62
C ASN A 119 -8.15 21.31 11.57
N GLY A 120 -6.92 21.67 11.19
CA GLY A 120 -6.02 22.48 12.00
C GLY A 120 -5.13 21.68 12.96
N SER A 121 -5.19 20.35 12.93
CA SER A 121 -4.32 19.46 13.69
C SER A 121 -3.38 18.65 12.78
N VAL A 122 -2.41 17.96 13.38
CA VAL A 122 -1.58 16.98 12.68
C VAL A 122 -2.43 15.74 12.41
N HIS A 123 -2.57 15.39 11.13
CA HIS A 123 -3.19 14.15 10.72
C HIS A 123 -2.14 13.04 10.69
N ILE A 124 -2.34 12.00 11.50
CA ILE A 124 -1.49 10.81 11.52
C ILE A 124 -2.24 9.71 10.79
N VAL A 125 -1.61 9.16 9.75
CA VAL A 125 -2.11 8.01 9.01
C VAL A 125 -1.20 6.85 9.32
N GLU A 126 -1.77 5.80 9.87
CA GLU A 126 -1.05 4.55 10.07
C GLU A 126 -1.54 3.54 9.04
N ALA A 127 -0.64 3.04 8.20
CA ALA A 127 -1.00 2.15 7.12
C ALA A 127 -1.34 0.76 7.66
N ASP A 128 -2.51 0.27 7.28
CA ASP A 128 -3.04 -1.04 7.63
C ASP A 128 -3.77 -1.62 6.41
N PRO A 129 -3.68 -2.93 6.12
CA PRO A 129 -4.28 -3.51 4.91
C PRO A 129 -5.80 -3.30 4.80
N ASP A 130 -6.49 -3.10 5.92
CA ASP A 130 -7.92 -2.87 6.02
C ASP A 130 -8.31 -1.41 6.25
N MET A 131 -7.35 -0.49 6.25
CA MET A 131 -7.64 0.92 6.39
C MET A 131 -8.52 1.45 5.23
N PRO A 132 -9.35 2.48 5.48
CA PRO A 132 -10.00 3.19 4.39
C PRO A 132 -8.96 3.93 3.53
N PRO A 133 -9.23 4.14 2.24
CA PRO A 133 -8.35 4.93 1.37
C PRO A 133 -8.14 6.34 1.91
N VAL A 134 -6.92 6.84 1.73
CA VAL A 134 -6.50 8.15 2.25
C VAL A 134 -6.27 9.11 1.10
N ALA A 135 -6.69 10.37 1.28
CA ALA A 135 -6.47 11.41 0.29
C ALA A 135 -4.96 11.65 0.07
N PRO A 136 -4.49 11.85 -1.19
CA PRO A 136 -3.07 12.00 -1.50
C PRO A 136 -2.35 13.09 -0.69
N TYR A 137 -3.06 14.15 -0.32
CA TYR A 137 -2.53 15.22 0.52
C TYR A 137 -1.89 14.71 1.82
N PHE A 138 -2.52 13.72 2.48
CA PHE A 138 -2.02 13.20 3.76
C PHE A 138 -0.86 12.21 3.61
N LEU A 139 -0.55 11.80 2.37
CA LEU A 139 0.55 10.89 2.02
C LEU A 139 1.69 11.61 1.28
N ARG A 140 1.66 12.94 1.19
CA ARG A 140 2.65 13.73 0.42
C ARG A 140 4.06 13.74 1.00
N SER A 141 4.19 13.39 2.28
CA SER A 141 5.47 13.38 2.98
C SER A 141 5.95 11.96 3.20
N LYS A 142 7.27 11.76 3.11
CA LYS A 142 7.91 10.47 3.35
C LYS A 142 7.45 9.86 4.69
N PRO A 143 7.04 8.59 4.73
CA PRO A 143 6.60 7.96 5.97
C PRO A 143 7.78 7.64 6.91
N GLU A 144 7.43 7.45 8.17
CA GLU A 144 8.22 6.74 9.17
C GLU A 144 7.95 5.24 9.02
N ILE A 145 9.00 4.42 8.94
CA ILE A 145 8.90 2.97 8.77
C ILE A 145 9.61 2.30 9.95
N THR A 146 8.90 1.44 10.67
CA THR A 146 9.40 0.70 11.84
C THR A 146 8.74 -0.69 11.90
N TRP A 147 9.29 -1.66 12.63
CA TRP A 147 8.57 -2.91 12.94
C TRP A 147 9.13 -3.58 14.19
N GLN A 148 8.35 -4.52 14.73
CA GLN A 148 8.79 -5.34 15.86
C GLN A 148 9.92 -6.29 15.42
N GLY A 149 10.99 -6.35 16.21
CA GLY A 149 12.14 -7.21 15.91
C GLY A 149 13.13 -6.62 14.91
N LEU A 150 13.04 -5.32 14.59
CA LEU A 150 14.12 -4.60 13.93
C LEU A 150 15.35 -4.59 14.84
N GLN A 151 16.28 -5.52 14.62
CA GLN A 151 17.55 -5.60 15.34
C GLN A 151 18.54 -4.59 14.77
N TYR A 152 19.49 -4.15 15.61
CA TYR A 152 20.51 -3.19 15.19
C TYR A 152 21.53 -3.79 14.21
N ASP A 153 21.73 -5.11 14.25
CA ASP A 153 22.72 -5.83 13.43
C ASP A 153 22.17 -6.25 12.05
N ASP A 154 20.86 -6.14 11.84
CA ASP A 154 20.24 -6.46 10.55
C ASP A 154 20.25 -5.24 9.62
N GLU A 155 20.51 -5.48 8.33
CA GLU A 155 20.49 -4.45 7.30
C GLU A 155 19.45 -4.79 6.23
N PHE A 156 18.67 -3.80 5.82
CA PHE A 156 17.54 -3.94 4.91
C PHE A 156 17.55 -2.91 3.79
N THR A 157 16.93 -3.31 2.68
CA THR A 157 16.55 -2.43 1.57
C THR A 157 15.04 -2.28 1.57
N ILE A 158 14.54 -1.05 1.52
CA ILE A 158 13.10 -0.74 1.56
C ILE A 158 12.71 -0.01 0.28
N ALA A 159 11.68 -0.51 -0.41
CA ALA A 159 11.07 0.11 -1.57
C ALA A 159 9.60 0.45 -1.28
N ILE A 160 9.13 1.61 -1.75
CA ILE A 160 7.71 1.94 -1.82
C ILE A 160 7.33 2.01 -3.29
N ILE A 161 6.27 1.29 -3.68
CA ILE A 161 5.89 1.09 -5.08
C ILE A 161 4.41 1.43 -5.24
N ASP A 162 4.06 2.32 -6.17
CA ASP A 162 2.71 2.47 -6.67
C ASP A 162 2.37 1.28 -7.57
N VAL A 163 1.46 0.42 -7.11
CA VAL A 163 1.12 -0.81 -7.83
C VAL A 163 0.19 -0.54 -9.01
N GLY A 164 -0.61 0.53 -8.96
CA GLY A 164 -1.52 0.90 -10.04
C GLY A 164 -0.76 1.42 -11.26
N PHE A 165 0.26 2.23 -11.04
CA PHE A 165 1.06 2.82 -12.11
C PHE A 165 2.38 2.09 -12.36
N GLY A 166 2.78 1.18 -11.45
CA GLY A 166 4.04 0.46 -11.55
C GLY A 166 5.24 1.38 -11.37
N THR A 167 5.12 2.42 -10.55
CA THR A 167 6.19 3.38 -10.31
C THR A 167 6.90 3.10 -8.99
N LEU A 168 8.21 3.32 -8.95
CA LEU A 168 8.98 3.36 -7.72
C LEU A 168 8.76 4.74 -7.09
N ASN A 169 8.25 4.75 -5.86
CA ASN A 169 7.96 5.98 -5.12
C ASN A 169 9.02 6.28 -4.08
N TYR A 170 9.78 5.29 -3.61
CA TYR A 170 10.87 5.49 -2.67
C TYR A 170 11.79 4.27 -2.69
N LEU A 171 13.10 4.48 -2.56
CA LEU A 171 14.05 3.39 -2.38
C LEU A 171 15.20 3.81 -1.48
N LEU A 172 15.50 2.97 -0.50
CA LEU A 172 16.64 3.13 0.37
C LEU A 172 17.31 1.78 0.66
N SER A 173 18.62 1.80 0.87
CA SER A 173 19.41 0.64 1.32
C SER A 173 20.11 0.96 2.64
N GLY A 174 20.61 -0.05 3.34
CA GLY A 174 21.41 0.19 4.55
C GLY A 174 20.60 0.47 5.81
N PHE A 175 19.29 0.22 5.81
CA PHE A 175 18.42 0.51 6.94
C PHE A 175 18.51 -0.57 8.02
N PRO A 176 18.51 -0.22 9.33
CA PRO A 176 18.40 1.13 9.88
C PRO A 176 19.75 1.84 10.09
N HIS A 177 20.87 1.14 9.93
CA HIS A 177 22.18 1.59 10.41
C HIS A 177 22.81 2.74 9.61
N ASN A 178 22.88 2.61 8.28
CA ASN A 178 23.46 3.60 7.38
C ASN A 178 22.53 3.81 6.17
N PRO A 179 21.34 4.40 6.40
CA PRO A 179 20.32 4.52 5.36
C PRO A 179 20.82 5.43 4.24
N LYS A 180 20.98 4.85 3.05
CA LYS A 180 21.28 5.58 1.82
C LYS A 180 20.02 5.63 0.97
N VAL A 181 19.51 6.83 0.77
CA VAL A 181 18.41 7.05 -0.18
C VAL A 181 18.95 6.90 -1.60
N LEU A 182 18.32 6.01 -2.36
CA LEU A 182 18.66 5.69 -3.74
C LEU A 182 17.64 6.27 -4.72
N HIS A 183 16.41 6.47 -4.25
CA HIS A 183 15.35 7.21 -4.93
C HIS A 183 14.53 7.95 -3.88
N ASP A 184 14.39 9.27 -4.03
CA ASP A 184 13.66 10.12 -3.10
C ASP A 184 12.17 9.79 -3.08
N TYR A 185 11.49 10.18 -1.99
CA TYR A 185 10.08 9.92 -1.84
C TYR A 185 9.25 10.80 -2.78
N GLU A 186 8.57 10.18 -3.73
CA GLU A 186 7.59 10.80 -4.62
C GLU A 186 6.19 10.27 -4.27
N PRO A 187 5.21 11.14 -3.97
CA PRO A 187 3.87 10.69 -3.63
C PRO A 187 3.14 10.08 -4.84
N SER A 188 2.26 9.11 -4.58
CA SER A 188 1.35 8.59 -5.61
C SER A 188 0.23 9.60 -5.86
N GLU A 189 -0.04 9.87 -7.13
CA GLU A 189 -1.21 10.62 -7.55
C GLU A 189 -2.29 9.66 -8.04
N ASN A 190 -3.47 9.74 -7.45
CA ASN A 190 -4.64 9.04 -7.93
C ASN A 190 -5.76 10.04 -8.19
N PHE A 191 -6.11 10.21 -9.47
CA PHE A 191 -7.19 11.09 -9.91
C PHE A 191 -8.55 10.39 -9.96
N ARG A 192 -8.62 9.12 -9.52
CA ARG A 192 -9.81 8.28 -9.57
C ARG A 192 -10.50 8.21 -8.20
N PRO A 193 -11.83 8.01 -8.18
CA PRO A 193 -12.54 7.75 -6.93
C PRO A 193 -12.20 6.36 -6.34
N GLU A 194 -11.87 5.37 -7.17
CA GLU A 194 -11.45 4.05 -6.70
C GLU A 194 -10.02 4.09 -6.12
N PRO A 195 -9.73 3.26 -5.11
CA PRO A 195 -8.44 3.28 -4.43
C PRO A 195 -7.29 2.77 -5.31
N ASN A 196 -6.11 3.35 -5.08
CA ASN A 196 -4.83 2.92 -5.63
C ASN A 196 -3.95 2.36 -4.51
N PRO A 197 -3.44 1.12 -4.61
CA PRO A 197 -2.57 0.54 -3.59
C PRO A 197 -1.12 0.99 -3.74
N MET A 198 -0.51 1.36 -2.61
CA MET A 198 0.93 1.51 -2.49
C MET A 198 1.49 0.33 -1.71
N ALA A 199 2.54 -0.29 -2.21
CA ALA A 199 3.18 -1.41 -1.54
C ALA A 199 4.51 -0.98 -0.92
N VAL A 200 4.68 -1.25 0.37
CA VAL A 200 5.97 -1.13 1.05
C VAL A 200 6.64 -2.50 1.09
N VAL A 201 7.76 -2.64 0.39
CA VAL A 201 8.52 -3.89 0.28
C VAL A 201 9.85 -3.79 0.98
N VAL A 202 10.11 -4.72 1.90
CA VAL A 202 11.40 -4.81 2.62
C VAL A 202 12.12 -6.07 2.18
N PHE A 203 13.39 -5.92 1.83
CA PHE A 203 14.32 -6.99 1.51
C PHE A 203 15.45 -7.02 2.54
N ARG A 204 15.97 -8.19 2.86
CA ARG A 204 17.27 -8.29 3.55
C ARG A 204 18.38 -7.72 2.67
N LYS A 205 19.49 -7.36 3.32
CA LYS A 205 20.71 -6.84 2.69
C LYS A 205 21.05 -7.58 1.40
N ALA A 206 21.18 -6.83 0.31
CA ALA A 206 21.73 -7.37 -0.93
C ALA A 206 23.19 -7.79 -0.73
N LYS A 207 23.60 -8.85 -1.41
CA LYS A 207 25.02 -9.25 -1.46
C LYS A 207 25.87 -8.21 -2.19
N THR A 208 25.26 -7.45 -3.09
CA THR A 208 25.90 -6.39 -3.86
C THR A 208 25.85 -5.06 -3.10
N SER A 209 26.94 -4.29 -3.17
CA SER A 209 27.04 -2.96 -2.54
C SER A 209 26.37 -1.85 -3.34
N ALA A 210 26.05 -2.10 -4.62
CA ALA A 210 25.43 -1.13 -5.52
C ALA A 210 24.20 -1.77 -6.18
N LEU A 211 23.01 -1.25 -5.84
CA LEU A 211 21.75 -1.76 -6.36
C LEU A 211 21.46 -1.23 -7.78
N GLN A 212 20.99 -2.12 -8.65
CA GLN A 212 20.48 -1.84 -9.99
C GLN A 212 18.98 -1.53 -9.90
N ILE A 213 18.61 -0.26 -10.02
CA ILE A 213 17.24 0.24 -9.72
C ILE A 213 16.30 0.13 -10.93
N GLY A 214 16.83 -0.01 -12.14
CA GLY A 214 16.02 -0.03 -13.36
C GLY A 214 15.35 1.33 -13.62
N ARG A 215 14.14 1.33 -14.19
CA ARG A 215 13.37 2.54 -14.50
C ARG A 215 12.34 2.81 -13.40
N ALA A 216 12.39 3.97 -12.77
CA ALA A 216 11.44 4.33 -11.72
C ALA A 216 9.99 4.40 -12.22
N ASN A 217 9.75 4.92 -13.43
CA ASN A 217 8.39 5.07 -14.00
C ASN A 217 7.79 3.76 -14.57
N ASP A 218 8.56 2.68 -14.62
CA ASP A 218 8.12 1.34 -14.98
C ASP A 218 8.95 0.34 -14.18
N PHE A 219 8.77 0.39 -12.87
CA PHE A 219 9.52 -0.40 -11.92
C PHE A 219 8.99 -1.84 -11.91
N ASP A 220 9.90 -2.77 -12.23
CA ASP A 220 9.66 -4.20 -12.19
C ASP A 220 10.39 -4.78 -10.98
N ILE A 221 9.64 -5.08 -9.92
CA ILE A 221 10.21 -5.63 -8.68
C ILE A 221 10.82 -7.01 -8.89
N SER A 222 10.26 -7.83 -9.79
CA SER A 222 10.79 -9.16 -10.09
C SER A 222 12.17 -9.04 -10.73
N LYS A 223 12.30 -8.14 -11.69
CA LYS A 223 13.60 -7.82 -12.31
C LYS A 223 14.58 -7.23 -11.29
N PHE A 224 14.13 -6.28 -10.47
CA PHE A 224 14.95 -5.70 -9.40
C PHE A 224 15.46 -6.76 -8.43
N MET A 225 14.62 -7.71 -8.02
CA MET A 225 15.01 -8.80 -7.13
C MET A 225 16.07 -9.72 -7.75
N LEU A 226 15.93 -10.04 -9.04
CA LEU A 226 16.87 -10.89 -9.76
C LEU A 226 18.21 -10.20 -9.99
N ASP A 227 18.17 -8.95 -10.49
CA ASP A 227 19.37 -8.17 -10.82
C ASP A 227 20.22 -7.85 -9.57
N ASN A 228 19.62 -7.90 -8.38
CA ASN A 228 20.26 -7.57 -7.10
C ASN A 228 20.40 -8.75 -6.13
N GLU A 229 20.11 -9.97 -6.59
CA GLU A 229 20.20 -11.20 -5.78
C GLU A 229 19.37 -11.13 -4.47
N LEU A 230 18.22 -10.44 -4.49
CA LEU A 230 17.31 -10.30 -3.35
C LEU A 230 16.28 -11.44 -3.29
N ALA A 231 16.29 -12.36 -4.26
CA ALA A 231 15.37 -13.47 -4.36
C ALA A 231 15.73 -14.64 -3.42
N ASP A 232 17.01 -14.76 -3.04
CA ASP A 232 17.52 -15.79 -2.14
C ASP A 232 17.72 -15.23 -0.74
N ASP A 233 17.17 -15.96 0.23
CA ASP A 233 17.14 -15.68 1.67
C ASP A 233 16.15 -14.62 2.16
N ARG A 234 14.94 -15.13 2.44
CA ARG A 234 14.12 -14.78 3.61
C ARG A 234 13.97 -13.28 3.86
N THR A 235 13.03 -12.65 3.18
CA THR A 235 12.04 -11.68 3.71
C THR A 235 11.61 -10.81 2.55
N CYS A 236 10.39 -10.98 2.06
CA CYS A 236 9.65 -9.82 1.55
C CYS A 236 8.85 -9.30 2.74
N ALA A 237 8.70 -8.00 2.91
CA ALA A 237 7.68 -7.45 3.79
C ALA A 237 6.64 -6.74 2.94
N TRP A 238 5.39 -6.65 3.37
CA TRP A 238 4.34 -5.97 2.62
C TRP A 238 3.44 -5.23 3.60
N ASN A 239 3.23 -3.95 3.35
CA ASN A 239 2.09 -3.19 3.89
C ASN A 239 1.41 -2.53 2.69
N CYS A 240 0.08 -2.65 2.60
CA CYS A 240 -0.75 -2.21 1.47
C CYS A 240 -1.84 -1.27 1.96
#